data_AF-A0A4P6AZ40-F1
#
_entry.id   AF-A0A4P6AZ40-F1
#
_cell.length_a   1.000
_cell.length_b   1.000
_cell.length_c   1.000
_cell.angle_alpha   90.00
_cell.angle_beta   90.00
_cell.angle_gamma   90.00
#
_symmetry.space_group_name_H-M   'P 1'
#
loop_
_entity.id
_entity.type
_entity.pdbx_description
1 polymer ?
#
loop_
_entity_poly.entity_id
_entity_poly.type
_entity_poly.pdbx_seq_one_letter_code
_entity_poly.pdbx_strand_id
1 'polypeptide(L)' 'MTKRIGNLISVVLVWALVAYIFVFGFAQIQWSDWEGGLPWLAGVVFLFGSAGFTSKWLMYEPPKQQ' A
#
# COMPACT_ATOMS: atom_id res chain seq x y z
N MET A 1 -7.74 10.78 -19.99
CA MET A 1 -8.36 10.30 -18.74
C MET A 1 -8.28 8.77 -18.57
N THR A 2 -8.58 7.96 -19.58
CA THR A 2 -8.62 6.48 -19.49
C THR A 2 -7.33 5.82 -19.01
N LYS A 3 -6.16 6.28 -19.47
CA LYS A 3 -4.84 5.78 -19.00
C LYS A 3 -4.59 6.04 -17.51
N ARG A 4 -5.15 7.13 -16.95
CA ARG A 4 -4.95 7.53 -15.54
C ARG A 4 -5.77 6.65 -14.59
N ILE A 5 -7.01 6.36 -14.97
CA ILE A 5 -7.90 5.44 -14.24
C ILE A 5 -7.37 4.01 -14.28
N GLY A 6 -6.89 3.55 -15.44
CA GLY A 6 -6.26 2.22 -15.55
C GLY A 6 -5.01 2.08 -14.67
N ASN A 7 -4.17 3.11 -14.61
CA ASN A 7 -2.96 3.10 -13.78
C ASN A 7 -3.31 3.12 -12.28
N LEU A 8 -4.35 3.88 -11.88
CA LEU A 8 -4.88 3.88 -10.51
C LEU A 8 -5.44 2.53 -10.10
N ILE A 9 -6.25 1.89 -10.95
CA ILE A 9 -6.82 0.57 -10.67
C ILE A 9 -5.70 -0.47 -10.53
N SER A 10 -4.69 -0.43 -11.40
CA SER A 10 -3.51 -1.31 -11.31
C SER A 10 -2.78 -1.15 -9.98
N VAL A 11 -2.54 0.10 -9.55
CA VAL A 11 -1.91 0.40 -8.26
C VAL A 11 -2.76 -0.11 -7.10
N VAL A 12 -4.06 0.12 -7.11
CA VAL A 12 -4.98 -0.37 -6.06
C VAL A 12 -4.97 -1.89 -5.99
N LEU A 13 -4.98 -2.59 -7.13
CA LEU A 13 -4.92 -4.05 -7.19
C LEU A 13 -3.61 -4.60 -6.62
N VAL A 14 -2.47 -4.00 -6.98
CA VAL A 14 -1.15 -4.40 -6.45
C VAL A 14 -1.11 -4.20 -4.93
N TRP A 15 -1.55 -3.04 -4.43
CA TRP A 15 -1.57 -2.77 -3.00
C TRP A 15 -2.57 -3.65 -2.24
N ALA A 16 -3.71 -4.00 -2.83
CA ALA A 16 -4.66 -4.96 -2.24
C ALA A 16 -4.03 -6.36 -2.11
N LEU A 17 -3.26 -6.79 -3.11
CA LEU A 17 -2.53 -8.06 -3.07
C LEU A 17 -1.44 -8.06 -1.99
N VAL A 18 -0.66 -6.98 -1.91
CA VAL A 18 0.39 -6.83 -0.88
C VAL A 18 -0.24 -6.80 0.52
N ALA A 19 -1.34 -6.06 0.71
CA ALA A 19 -2.07 -6.02 1.97
C ALA A 19 -2.62 -7.41 2.34
N TYR A 20 -3.14 -8.17 1.38
CA TYR A 20 -3.61 -9.54 1.61
C TYR A 20 -2.47 -10.45 2.10
N ILE A 21 -1.32 -10.44 1.41
CA ILE A 21 -0.15 -11.23 1.80
C ILE A 21 0.36 -10.80 3.17
N PHE A 22 0.37 -9.51 3.46
CA PHE A 22 0.82 -8.97 4.74
C PHE A 22 -0.11 -9.41 5.88
N VAL A 23 -1.44 -9.25 5.72
CA VAL A 23 -2.42 -9.63 6.75
C VAL A 23 -2.43 -11.14 6.97
N PHE A 24 -2.47 -11.95 5.91
CA PHE A 24 -2.47 -13.41 6.03
C PHE A 24 -1.12 -13.97 6.49
N GLY A 25 -0.01 -13.44 5.99
CA GLY A 25 1.33 -13.87 6.37
C GLY A 25 1.62 -13.61 7.85
N PHE A 26 1.24 -12.44 8.36
CA PHE A 26 1.40 -12.12 9.78
C PHE A 26 0.35 -12.77 10.68
N ALA A 27 -0.84 -13.14 10.17
CA ALA A 27 -1.82 -13.91 10.93
C ALA A 27 -1.38 -15.37 11.19
N GLN A 28 -0.50 -15.93 10.35
CA GLN A 28 0.06 -17.27 10.55
C GLN A 28 1.27 -17.31 11.48
N ILE A 29 1.81 -16.15 11.86
CA ILE A 29 2.90 -16.07 12.84
C ILE A 29 2.28 -16.23 14.23
N GLN A 30 2.74 -17.24 14.99
CA GLN A 30 2.41 -17.34 16.42
C GLN A 30 3.12 -16.22 17.17
N TRP A 31 2.40 -15.13 17.40
CA TRP A 31 2.88 -14.04 18.24
C TRP A 31 2.86 -14.50 19.70
N SER A 32 4.01 -14.49 20.36
CA SER A 32 4.09 -14.98 21.75
C SER A 32 3.48 -14.04 22.77
N ASP A 33 3.22 -12.77 22.43
CA ASP A 33 2.50 -11.77 23.22
C ASP A 33 2.48 -10.44 22.43
N TRP A 34 2.11 -9.33 23.08
CA TRP A 34 2.04 -7.95 22.57
C TRP A 34 3.23 -7.49 21.68
N GLU A 35 4.41 -8.09 21.85
CA GLU A 35 5.61 -7.85 21.03
C GLU A 35 5.38 -8.09 19.54
N GLY A 36 4.36 -8.86 19.19
CA GLY A 36 3.96 -9.10 17.82
C GLY A 36 3.06 -8.05 17.18
N GLY A 37 2.22 -7.41 17.98
CA GLY A 37 1.26 -6.42 17.48
C GLY A 37 1.93 -5.15 16.97
N LEU A 38 3.06 -4.77 17.60
CA LEU A 38 3.79 -3.53 17.30
C LEU A 38 4.47 -3.55 15.91
N PRO A 39 5.25 -4.58 15.54
CA PRO A 39 5.79 -4.73 14.19
C PRO A 39 4.70 -4.86 13.13
N TRP A 40 3.60 -5.53 13.44
CA TRP A 40 2.45 -5.64 12.53
C TRP A 40 1.81 -4.27 12.27
N LEU A 41 1.51 -3.49 13.32
CA LEU A 41 0.95 -2.14 13.20
C LEU A 41 1.89 -1.19 12.44
N ALA A 42 3.19 -1.21 12.76
CA ALA A 42 4.19 -0.42 12.05
C ALA A 42 4.25 -0.78 10.56
N GLY A 43 4.20 -2.09 10.27
CA GLY A 43 4.12 -2.60 8.91
C GLY A 43 2.87 -2.13 8.16
N VAL A 44 1.69 -2.22 8.77
CA VAL A 44 0.42 -1.74 8.20
C VAL A 44 0.48 -0.23 7.93
N VAL A 45 0.93 0.58 8.90
CA VAL A 45 1.04 2.04 8.73
C VAL A 45 2.01 2.39 7.59
N PHE A 46 3.13 1.68 7.50
CA PHE A 46 4.09 1.88 6.41
C PHE A 46 3.52 1.47 5.04
N LEU A 47 2.74 0.38 4.99
CA LEU A 47 2.05 -0.12 3.80
C LEU A 47 1.03 0.90 3.28
N PHE A 48 0.18 1.44 4.16
CA PHE A 48 -0.79 2.47 3.79
C PHE A 48 -0.12 3.80 3.41
N GLY A 49 0.94 4.20 4.12
CA GLY A 49 1.71 5.40 3.80
C GLY A 49 2.38 5.33 2.42
N SER A 50 2.99 4.19 2.10
CA SER A 50 3.61 3.94 0.79
C SER A 50 2.58 3.81 -0.33
N ALA A 51 1.42 3.18 -0.09
CA ALA A 51 0.30 3.18 -1.03
C ALA A 51 -0.19 4.59 -1.35
N GLY A 52 -0.41 5.42 -0.31
CA GLY A 52 -0.81 6.82 -0.47
C GLY A 52 0.24 7.64 -1.21
N PHE A 53 1.52 7.42 -0.94
CA PHE A 53 2.62 8.07 -1.66
C PHE A 53 2.63 7.67 -3.15
N THR A 54 2.50 6.39 -3.47
CA THR A 54 2.43 5.89 -4.85
C THR A 54 1.23 6.47 -5.59
N SER A 55 0.06 6.52 -4.95
CA SER A 55 -1.14 7.15 -5.54
C SER A 55 -0.95 8.64 -5.80
N LYS A 56 -0.36 9.39 -4.85
CA LYS A 56 -0.09 10.83 -5.01
C LYS A 56 0.95 11.09 -6.11
N TRP A 57 1.98 10.25 -6.20
CA TRP A 57 3.00 10.33 -7.24
C TRP A 57 2.41 10.04 -8.63
N LEU A 58 1.56 9.02 -8.76
CA LEU A 58 0.81 8.74 -10.00
C LEU A 58 -0.12 9.88 -10.44
N MET A 59 -0.63 10.63 -9.47
CA MET A 59 -1.48 11.78 -9.72
C MET A 59 -0.69 13.05 -10.03
N TYR A 60 0.63 13.08 -9.81
CA TYR A 60 1.47 14.25 -10.09
C TYR A 60 1.63 14.43 -11.60
N GLU A 61 0.83 15.33 -12.18
CA GLU A 61 1.07 15.83 -13.54
C GLU A 61 2.21 16.85 -13.47
N PRO A 62 3.31 16.67 -14.23
CA PRO A 62 4.30 17.73 -14.37
C PRO A 62 3.60 18.96 -14.97
N PRO A 63 3.91 20.19 -14.49
CA PRO A 63 3.35 21.39 -15.09
C PRO A 63 3.67 21.37 -16.58
N LYS A 64 2.64 21.49 -17.42
CA LYS A 64 2.82 21.68 -18.86
C LYS A 64 3.74 22.89 -19.02
N GLN A 65 4.96 22.67 -19.49
CA GLN A 65 5.78 23.74 -20.05
C GLN A 65 4.98 24.29 -21.23
N GLN A 66 4.38 25.47 -21.03
CA GLN A 66 3.84 26.31 -22.09
C GLN A 66 5.00 26.97 -22.83
#